data_AF-A0A3C1K8Q1-F1
#
_entry.id   AF-A0A3C1K8Q1-F1
#
_cell.length_a   1.000
_cell.length_b   1.000
_cell.length_c   1.000
_cell.angle_alpha   90.00
_cell.angle_beta   90.00
_cell.angle_gamma   90.00
#
_symmetry.space_group_name_H-M   'P 1'
#
loop_
_entity.id
_entity.type
_entity.pdbx_description
1 polymer ?
#
loop_
_entity_poly.entity_id
_entity_poly.type
_entity_poly.pdbx_seq_one_letter_code
_entity_poly.pdbx_strand_id
1 'polypeptide(L)'
;MSLHLTGDAAADTLLTEQPLALLIGMLLDQQIAMETAFAGPRKIVDRVGTLDAAALAGYDPEEFLAAFRQTPAVHRFPGSMAARVQELCGIVSRDWGGDASALWTRDDPDGAEVLR
;
A
#
# COMPACT_ATOMS: atom_id res chain seq x y z
N MET A 1 -5.82 1.69 18.50
CA MET A 1 -7.14 1.45 17.89
C MET A 1 -6.90 0.56 16.69
N SER A 2 -7.67 -0.52 16.52
CA SER A 2 -7.51 -1.46 15.38
C SER A 2 -8.39 -1.06 14.21
N LEU A 3 -7.89 -1.22 12.98
CA LEU A 3 -8.66 -1.05 11.76
C LEU A 3 -9.43 -2.33 11.44
N HIS A 4 -10.64 -2.18 10.91
CA HIS A 4 -11.51 -3.29 10.50
C HIS A 4 -12.14 -2.95 9.14
N LEU A 5 -11.32 -2.99 8.09
CA LEU A 5 -11.68 -2.48 6.76
C LEU A 5 -11.95 -3.59 5.75
N THR A 6 -11.40 -4.79 5.96
CA THR A 6 -11.43 -5.87 4.96
C THR A 6 -12.37 -7.01 5.35
N GLY A 7 -12.66 -7.16 6.64
CA GLY A 7 -13.34 -8.35 7.19
C GLY A 7 -12.43 -9.58 7.30
N ASP A 8 -11.16 -9.47 6.90
CA ASP A 8 -10.12 -10.47 7.12
C ASP A 8 -9.20 -10.00 8.24
N ALA A 9 -9.13 -10.77 9.33
CA ALA A 9 -8.38 -10.38 10.52
C ALA A 9 -6.89 -10.16 10.23
N ALA A 10 -6.30 -10.92 9.32
CA ALA A 10 -4.87 -10.87 9.06
C ALA A 10 -4.49 -9.68 8.15
N ALA A 11 -5.37 -9.31 7.21
CA ALA A 11 -5.25 -8.06 6.45
C ALA A 11 -5.50 -6.85 7.35
N ASP A 12 -6.52 -6.88 8.21
CA ASP A 12 -6.85 -5.80 9.15
C ASP A 12 -5.72 -5.54 10.17
N THR A 13 -5.07 -6.60 10.69
CA THR A 13 -3.85 -6.46 11.51
C THR A 13 -2.72 -5.80 10.73
N LEU A 14 -2.46 -6.26 9.49
CA LEU A 14 -1.42 -5.67 8.64
C LEU A 14 -1.66 -4.17 8.39
N LEU A 15 -2.90 -3.77 8.10
CA LEU A 15 -3.28 -2.37 7.90
C LEU A 15 -3.12 -1.54 9.17
N THR A 16 -3.40 -2.12 10.34
CA THR A 16 -3.26 -1.46 11.64
C THR A 16 -1.80 -1.21 11.99
N GLU A 17 -0.92 -2.18 11.72
CA GLU A 17 0.47 -2.16 12.18
C GLU A 17 1.45 -1.53 11.17
N GLN A 18 1.13 -1.57 9.87
CA GLN A 18 2.01 -1.06 8.82
C GLN A 18 1.38 0.12 8.06
N PRO A 19 1.80 1.36 8.34
CA PRO A 19 1.34 2.57 7.64
C PRO A 19 1.47 2.49 6.12
N LEU A 20 2.50 1.83 5.60
CA LEU A 20 2.65 1.63 4.15
C LEU A 20 1.56 0.72 3.58
N ALA A 21 1.12 -0.30 4.33
CA ALA A 21 -0.01 -1.15 3.92
C ALA A 21 -1.28 -0.30 3.75
N LEU A 22 -1.55 0.57 4.73
CA LEU A 22 -2.70 1.45 4.70
C LEU A 22 -2.66 2.39 3.48
N LEU A 23 -1.52 3.01 3.23
CA LEU A 23 -1.33 3.92 2.09
C LEU A 23 -1.48 3.20 0.74
N ILE A 24 -0.94 1.98 0.61
CA ILE A 24 -1.15 1.16 -0.59
C ILE A 24 -2.63 0.77 -0.73
N GLY A 25 -3.32 0.43 0.35
CA GLY A 25 -4.76 0.16 0.35
C GLY A 25 -5.57 1.33 -0.21
N MET A 26 -5.27 2.56 0.25
CA MET A 26 -5.89 3.80 -0.26
C MET A 26 -5.60 4.03 -1.74
N LEU A 27 -4.37 3.77 -2.20
CA LEU A 27 -4.00 3.86 -3.61
C LEU A 27 -4.77 2.84 -4.47
N LEU A 28 -5.01 1.65 -3.95
CA LEU A 28 -5.72 0.57 -4.64
C LEU A 28 -7.24 0.74 -4.63
N ASP A 29 -7.80 1.65 -3.83
CA ASP A 29 -9.24 1.91 -3.73
C ASP A 29 -9.77 2.71 -4.93
N GLN A 30 -9.51 2.18 -6.13
CA GLN A 30 -9.81 2.82 -7.40
C GLN A 30 -10.87 2.02 -8.12
N GLN A 31 -12.09 2.48 -7.95
CA GLN A 31 -13.30 1.98 -8.58
C GLN A 31 -13.67 0.53 -8.21
N ILE A 32 -13.05 -0.09 -7.21
CA ILE A 32 -13.43 -1.40 -6.65
C ILE A 32 -14.08 -1.23 -5.27
N ALA A 33 -14.57 -2.31 -4.66
CA ALA A 33 -15.04 -2.27 -3.28
C ALA A 33 -13.85 -2.02 -2.33
N MET A 34 -14.06 -1.17 -1.32
CA MET A 34 -13.06 -0.77 -0.33
C MET A 34 -12.42 -2.01 0.33
N GLU A 35 -13.23 -2.96 0.77
CA GLU A 35 -12.78 -4.18 1.44
C GLU A 35 -11.82 -4.99 0.54
N THR A 36 -12.06 -4.98 -0.77
CA THR A 36 -11.19 -5.65 -1.75
C THR A 36 -9.88 -4.90 -1.96
N ALA A 37 -9.94 -3.56 -2.01
CA ALA A 37 -8.76 -2.72 -2.17
C ALA A 37 -7.81 -2.83 -0.97
N PHE A 38 -8.36 -2.70 0.24
CA PHE A 38 -7.61 -2.75 1.48
C PHE A 38 -7.11 -4.16 1.83
N ALA A 39 -7.66 -5.22 1.23
CA ALA A 39 -7.07 -6.56 1.26
C ALA A 39 -5.87 -6.72 0.29
N GLY A 40 -5.69 -5.80 -0.65
CA GLY A 40 -4.62 -5.82 -1.65
C GLY A 40 -3.19 -5.87 -1.10
N PRO A 41 -2.81 -5.02 -0.11
CA PRO A 41 -1.48 -5.05 0.51
C PRO A 41 -1.09 -6.43 1.05
N ARG A 42 -2.05 -7.16 1.63
CA ARG A 42 -1.80 -8.51 2.14
C ARG A 42 -1.43 -9.48 1.02
N LYS A 43 -2.16 -9.44 -0.10
CA LYS A 43 -1.83 -10.24 -1.29
C LYS A 43 -0.44 -9.91 -1.83
N ILE A 44 -0.02 -8.65 -1.79
CA ILE A 44 1.34 -8.24 -2.21
C ILE A 44 2.37 -8.92 -1.31
N VAL A 45 2.23 -8.79 0.02
CA VAL A 45 3.14 -9.44 0.98
C VAL A 45 3.20 -10.95 0.81
N ASP A 46 2.05 -11.62 0.66
CA ASP A 46 2.01 -13.08 0.53
C ASP A 46 2.73 -13.58 -0.74
N ARG A 47 2.87 -12.73 -1.78
CA ARG A 47 3.45 -13.10 -3.08
C ARG A 47 4.88 -12.63 -3.26
N VAL A 48 5.19 -11.47 -2.72
CA VAL A 48 6.48 -10.77 -2.88
C VAL A 48 7.37 -10.98 -1.66
N GLY A 49 6.79 -11.30 -0.51
CA GLY A 49 7.50 -11.61 0.74
C GLY A 49 7.88 -10.39 1.58
N THR A 50 7.56 -9.17 1.14
CA THR A 50 7.90 -7.93 1.84
C THR A 50 6.87 -6.83 1.62
N LEU A 51 6.87 -5.87 2.55
CA LEU A 51 6.18 -4.58 2.46
C LEU A 51 7.14 -3.44 2.82
N ASP A 52 8.39 -3.54 2.34
CA ASP A 52 9.37 -2.47 2.47
C ASP A 52 9.31 -1.55 1.24
N ALA A 53 9.28 -0.24 1.46
CA ALA A 53 9.13 0.74 0.39
C ALA A 53 10.30 0.67 -0.63
N ALA A 54 11.54 0.55 -0.17
CA ALA A 54 12.69 0.49 -1.05
C ALA A 54 12.70 -0.82 -1.87
N ALA A 55 12.40 -1.94 -1.22
CA ALA A 55 12.33 -3.25 -1.87
C ALA A 55 11.22 -3.32 -2.94
N LEU A 56 10.03 -2.78 -2.65
CA LEU A 56 8.93 -2.76 -3.62
C LEU A 56 9.19 -1.80 -4.79
N ALA A 57 9.78 -0.65 -4.51
CA ALA A 57 10.19 0.31 -5.54
C ALA A 57 11.26 -0.26 -6.49
N GLY A 58 12.18 -1.07 -5.95
CA GLY A 58 13.26 -1.71 -6.71
C GLY A 58 12.93 -3.10 -7.25
N TYR A 59 11.73 -3.63 -7.00
CA TYR A 59 11.32 -4.96 -7.47
C TYR A 59 11.28 -5.00 -9.00
N ASP A 60 11.62 -6.14 -9.61
CA ASP A 60 11.52 -6.28 -11.06
C ASP A 60 10.08 -6.00 -11.54
N PRO A 61 9.84 -5.05 -12.45
CA PRO A 61 8.48 -4.64 -12.82
C PRO A 61 7.63 -5.76 -13.43
N GLU A 62 8.24 -6.69 -14.18
CA GLU A 62 7.53 -7.80 -14.81
C GLU A 62 7.18 -8.88 -13.79
N GLU A 63 8.09 -9.19 -12.87
CA GLU A 63 7.82 -10.10 -11.75
C GLU A 63 6.76 -9.51 -10.79
N PHE A 64 6.83 -8.21 -10.51
CA PHE A 64 5.85 -7.52 -9.67
C PHE A 64 4.45 -7.54 -10.32
N LEU A 65 4.39 -7.26 -11.62
CA LEU A 65 3.16 -7.38 -12.39
C LEU A 65 2.61 -8.81 -12.40
N ALA A 66 3.49 -9.81 -12.52
CA ALA A 66 3.08 -11.21 -12.44
C ALA A 66 2.47 -11.52 -11.06
N ALA A 67 3.08 -11.05 -9.97
CA ALA A 67 2.51 -11.16 -8.62
C ALA A 67 1.14 -10.46 -8.52
N PHE A 68 0.96 -9.28 -9.12
CA PHE A 68 -0.33 -8.60 -9.16
C PHE A 68 -1.43 -9.37 -9.90
N ARG A 69 -1.05 -10.12 -10.94
CA ARG A 69 -1.96 -10.90 -11.80
C ARG A 69 -2.34 -12.26 -11.24
N GLN A 70 -1.60 -12.80 -10.26
CA GLN A 70 -1.93 -14.10 -9.66
C GLN A 70 -3.38 -14.11 -9.14
N THR A 71 -4.14 -15.14 -9.48
CA THR A 71 -5.58 -15.26 -9.12
C THR A 71 -5.76 -15.65 -7.65
N PRO A 72 -6.68 -14.98 -6.92
CA PRO A 72 -7.42 -13.77 -7.30
C PRO A 72 -6.50 -12.55 -7.40
N ALA A 73 -6.60 -11.78 -8.48
CA ALA A 73 -5.71 -10.62 -8.72
C ALA A 73 -5.72 -9.63 -7.56
N VAL A 74 -4.62 -8.87 -7.40
CA VAL A 74 -4.56 -7.78 -6.40
C VAL A 74 -5.58 -6.70 -6.74
N HIS A 75 -5.68 -6.34 -8.02
CA HIS A 75 -6.62 -5.35 -8.53
C HIS A 75 -7.17 -5.77 -9.90
N ARG A 76 -8.33 -5.24 -10.31
CA ARG A 76 -8.88 -5.46 -11.66
C ARG A 76 -8.13 -4.73 -12.78
N PHE A 77 -7.20 -3.86 -12.42
CA PHE A 77 -6.30 -3.11 -13.32
C PHE A 77 -4.84 -3.40 -12.94
N PRO A 78 -4.38 -4.65 -13.06
CA PRO A 78 -3.13 -5.09 -12.43
C PRO A 78 -1.91 -4.35 -12.99
N GLY A 79 -1.87 -4.05 -14.29
CA GLY A 79 -0.77 -3.30 -14.92
C GLY A 79 -0.58 -1.91 -14.33
N SER A 80 -1.61 -1.07 -14.41
CA SER A 80 -1.53 0.31 -13.92
C SER A 80 -1.36 0.40 -12.40
N MET A 81 -1.97 -0.52 -11.65
CA MET A 81 -1.86 -0.49 -10.18
C MET A 81 -0.51 -1.00 -9.67
N ALA A 82 0.07 -2.02 -10.30
CA ALA A 82 1.43 -2.46 -9.96
C ALA A 82 2.43 -1.31 -10.14
N ALA A 83 2.40 -0.64 -11.30
CA ALA A 83 3.27 0.50 -11.58
C ALA A 83 3.08 1.66 -10.58
N ARG A 84 1.84 2.02 -10.26
CA ARG A 84 1.54 3.08 -9.27
C ARG A 84 2.01 2.71 -7.86
N VAL A 85 1.90 1.43 -7.46
CA VAL A 85 2.41 0.98 -6.16
C VAL A 85 3.92 1.10 -6.10
N GLN A 86 4.66 0.72 -7.15
CA GLN A 86 6.12 0.90 -7.20
C GLN A 86 6.50 2.39 -7.18
N GLU A 87 5.78 3.24 -7.91
CA GLU A 87 5.98 4.68 -7.91
C GLU A 87 5.78 5.28 -6.51
N LEU A 88 4.66 4.95 -5.86
CA LEU A 88 4.35 5.35 -4.49
C LEU A 88 5.46 4.91 -3.52
N CYS A 89 5.87 3.64 -3.58
CA CYS A 89 6.93 3.11 -2.73
C CYS A 89 8.26 3.82 -2.99
N GLY A 90 8.55 4.20 -4.24
CA GLY A 90 9.72 4.98 -4.60
C GLY A 90 9.71 6.38 -3.98
N ILE A 91 8.56 7.05 -3.96
CA ILE A 91 8.39 8.35 -3.31
C ILE A 91 8.56 8.22 -1.79
N VAL A 92 7.88 7.25 -1.16
CA VAL A 92 7.99 7.01 0.29
C VAL A 92 9.44 6.68 0.68
N SER A 93 10.13 5.86 -0.10
CA SER A 93 11.53 5.51 0.16
C SER A 93 12.45 6.73 0.07
N ARG A 94 12.37 7.50 -1.03
CA ARG A 94 13.30 8.62 -1.27
C ARG A 94 13.02 9.85 -0.41
N ASP A 95 11.75 10.22 -0.27
CA ASP A 95 11.37 11.52 0.27
C ASP A 95 10.96 11.42 1.75
N TRP A 96 10.62 10.20 2.21
CA TRP A 96 10.14 9.93 3.56
C TRP A 96 10.94 8.84 4.29
N GLY A 97 12.11 8.46 3.76
CA GLY A 97 13.02 7.50 4.41
C GLY A 97 12.42 6.09 4.58
N GLY A 98 11.41 5.75 3.79
CA GLY A 98 10.68 4.48 3.89
C GLY A 98 9.56 4.46 4.93
N ASP A 99 9.38 5.53 5.71
CA ASP A 99 8.32 5.63 6.71
C ASP A 99 7.08 6.34 6.14
N ALA A 100 6.08 5.55 5.76
CA ALA A 100 4.81 6.09 5.26
C ALA A 100 4.03 6.89 6.31
N SER A 101 4.24 6.66 7.61
CA SER A 101 3.52 7.43 8.64
C SER A 101 3.98 8.87 8.71
N ALA A 102 5.23 9.14 8.33
CA ALA A 102 5.80 10.48 8.31
C ALA A 102 5.02 11.45 7.40
N LEU A 103 4.25 10.95 6.43
CA LEU A 103 3.37 11.79 5.59
C LEU A 103 2.36 12.60 6.39
N TRP A 104 1.91 12.10 7.56
CA TRP A 104 0.90 12.75 8.39
C TRP A 104 1.32 12.94 9.85
N THR A 105 2.53 12.53 10.23
CA THR A 105 3.07 12.72 11.59
C THR A 105 4.29 13.62 11.66
N ARG A 106 5.02 13.81 10.55
CA ARG A 106 6.24 14.63 10.58
C ARG A 106 5.88 16.07 10.88
N ASP A 107 6.62 16.65 11.81
CA ASP A 107 6.43 18.03 12.29
C ASP A 107 5.14 18.25 13.12
N ASP A 108 4.41 17.16 13.46
CA ASP A 108 3.16 17.15 14.24
C ASP A 108 2.11 18.14 13.70
N PRO A 109 1.67 17.96 12.44
CA PRO A 109 0.90 18.97 11.75
C PRO A 109 -0.51 19.07 12.35
N ASP A 110 -0.97 20.30 12.51
CA ASP A 110 -2.35 20.57 12.92
C ASP A 110 -3.29 20.73 11.72
N GLY A 111 -4.60 20.76 11.98
CA GLY A 111 -5.59 20.90 10.91
C GLY A 111 -5.47 22.21 10.11
N ALA A 112 -4.86 23.26 10.67
CA ALA A 112 -4.66 24.53 9.96
C ALA A 112 -3.44 24.47 9.05
N GLU A 113 -2.40 23.72 9.42
CA GLU A 113 -1.24 23.45 8.59
C GLU A 113 -1.61 22.64 7.34
N VAL A 114 -2.45 21.61 7.49
CA VAL A 114 -2.94 20.78 6.36
C VAL A 114 -3.82 21.56 5.37
N LEU A 115 -4.46 22.66 5.82
CA LEU A 115 -5.36 23.46 4.96
C LEU A 115 -4.61 24.43 4.01
N ARG A 116 -3.31 24.68 4.22
CA ARG A 116 -2.52 25.63 3.39
C ARG A 116 -2.07 25.02 2.07
#